data_AF-A0A384KKT0-F1
#
_entry.id   AF-A0A384KKT0-F1
#
_cell.length_a   1.000
_cell.length_b   1.000
_cell.length_c   1.000
_cell.angle_alpha   90.00
_cell.angle_beta   90.00
_cell.angle_gamma   90.00
#
_symmetry.space_group_name_H-M   'P 1'
#
loop_
_entity.id
_entity.type
_entity.pdbx_description
1 polymer ?
#
loop_
_entity_poly.entity_id
_entity_poly.type
_entity_poly.pdbx_seq_one_letter_code
_entity_poly.pdbx_strand_id
1 'polypeptide(L)'
;MAEFMVVVADPDSGATYQVDVEGQDANRFLGRDLGDEVDGAAVGLDGFTLELTGGSDKAGRPMHPDVPGGALKEILAEDGIGYKPSRDGERKRVTVRGREVSDETVQINAKVVAGEGDVAAAFGEGDDEEADE
;
A
#
# COMPACT_ATOMS: atom_id res chain seq x y z
N MET A 1 16.86 0.22 7.97
CA MET A 1 15.59 0.52 8.65
C MET A 1 14.55 0.44 7.55
N ALA A 2 13.36 -0.09 7.83
CA ALA A 2 12.34 -0.12 6.81
C ALA A 2 11.96 1.33 6.43
N GLU A 3 11.79 1.55 5.14
CA GLU A 3 11.37 2.79 4.52
C GLU A 3 10.23 2.41 3.57
N PHE A 4 9.10 3.10 3.69
CA PHE A 4 7.96 2.87 2.81
C PHE A 4 7.42 4.19 2.29
N MET A 5 7.03 4.19 1.03
CA MET A 5 6.12 5.20 0.49
C MET A 5 4.69 4.75 0.76
N VAL A 6 3.99 5.41 1.67
CA VAL A 6 2.58 5.12 1.98
C VAL A 6 1.69 6.05 1.16
N VAL A 7 0.83 5.44 0.37
CA VAL A 7 -0.16 6.13 -0.45
C VAL A 7 -1.50 6.07 0.28
N VAL A 8 -1.95 7.19 0.83
CA VAL A 8 -3.17 7.30 1.63
C VAL A 8 -4.29 7.85 0.75
N ALA A 9 -5.31 7.04 0.50
CA ALA A 9 -6.51 7.45 -0.21
C ALA A 9 -7.60 7.92 0.78
N ASP A 10 -8.16 9.11 0.51
CA ASP A 10 -9.38 9.58 1.15
C ASP A 10 -10.59 9.26 0.25
N PRO A 11 -11.42 8.28 0.60
CA PRO A 11 -12.56 7.89 -0.23
C PRO A 11 -13.66 8.96 -0.29
N ASP A 12 -13.73 9.88 0.68
CA ASP A 12 -14.78 10.91 0.73
C ASP A 12 -14.48 12.07 -0.23
N SER A 13 -13.22 12.52 -0.30
CA SER A 13 -12.79 13.53 -1.27
C SER A 13 -12.37 12.95 -2.62
N GLY A 14 -11.97 11.67 -2.66
CA GLY A 14 -11.36 11.02 -3.82
C GLY A 14 -9.90 11.42 -4.05
N ALA A 15 -9.29 12.17 -3.12
CA ALA A 15 -7.89 12.55 -3.18
C ALA A 15 -6.97 11.46 -2.62
N THR A 16 -5.71 11.50 -3.03
CA THR A 16 -4.68 10.59 -2.57
C THR A 16 -3.42 11.37 -2.24
N TYR A 17 -2.80 11.03 -1.13
CA TYR A 17 -1.60 11.69 -0.60
C TYR A 17 -0.47 10.66 -0.46
N GLN A 18 0.75 11.07 -0.78
CA GLN A 18 1.93 10.21 -0.66
C GLN A 18 2.76 10.70 0.52
N VAL A 19 3.17 9.77 1.38
CA VAL A 19 3.93 10.08 2.59
C VAL A 19 5.07 9.08 2.70
N ASP A 20 6.29 9.58 2.74
CA ASP A 20 7.46 8.77 3.06
C ASP A 20 7.53 8.55 4.57
N VAL A 21 7.51 7.29 4.97
CA VAL A 21 7.58 6.88 6.38
C VAL A 21 8.85 6.07 6.63
N GLU A 22 9.57 6.49 7.66
CA GLU A 22 10.85 5.92 8.06
C GLU A 22 10.84 5.54 9.54
N GLY A 23 11.84 4.78 9.98
CA GLY A 23 12.12 4.58 11.39
C GLY A 23 10.99 3.90 12.18
N GLN A 24 10.55 4.53 13.27
CA GLN A 24 9.53 3.98 14.15
C GLN A 24 8.15 3.92 13.50
N ASP A 25 7.86 4.84 12.58
CA ASP A 25 6.57 4.90 11.88
C ASP A 25 6.47 3.80 10.84
N ALA A 26 7.55 3.54 10.08
CA ALA A 26 7.65 2.38 9.20
C ALA A 26 7.46 1.04 9.94
N ASN A 27 8.01 0.90 11.15
CA ASN A 27 7.89 -0.33 11.93
C ASN A 27 6.43 -0.68 12.32
N ARG A 28 5.49 0.27 12.26
CA ARG A 28 4.07 0.01 12.55
C ARG A 28 3.39 -0.80 11.45
N PHE A 29 3.93 -0.75 10.23
CA PHE A 29 3.41 -1.47 9.07
C PHE A 29 4.00 -2.87 8.92
N LEU A 30 5.23 -3.10 9.39
CA LEU A 30 5.91 -4.40 9.28
C LEU A 30 5.10 -5.53 9.95
N GLY A 31 4.94 -6.63 9.23
CA GLY A 31 4.21 -7.82 9.70
C GLY A 31 2.68 -7.67 9.70
N ARG A 32 2.14 -6.56 9.19
CA ARG A 32 0.71 -6.40 8.92
C ARG A 32 0.33 -7.04 7.60
N ASP A 33 -0.85 -7.60 7.53
CA ASP A 33 -1.40 -8.17 6.32
C ASP A 33 -2.28 -7.15 5.58
N LEU A 34 -2.43 -7.33 4.26
CA LEU A 34 -3.48 -6.62 3.51
C LEU A 34 -4.86 -6.95 4.12
N GLY A 35 -5.66 -5.91 4.31
CA GLY A 35 -6.95 -5.91 4.99
C GLY A 35 -6.86 -5.53 6.47
N ASP A 36 -5.66 -5.44 7.05
CA ASP A 36 -5.49 -5.01 8.44
C ASP A 36 -5.63 -3.50 8.59
N GLU A 37 -6.12 -3.09 9.76
CA GLU A 37 -6.22 -1.70 10.18
C GLU A 37 -4.97 -1.25 10.94
N VAL A 38 -4.52 -0.03 10.65
CA VAL A 38 -3.35 0.63 11.26
C VAL A 38 -3.73 2.05 11.67
N ASP A 39 -3.11 2.52 12.75
CA ASP A 39 -3.29 3.88 13.26
C ASP A 39 -2.71 4.92 12.29
N GLY A 40 -3.52 5.93 11.94
CA GLY A 40 -3.17 6.98 11.00
C GLY A 40 -2.06 7.92 11.48
N ALA A 41 -1.72 7.94 12.77
CA ALA A 41 -0.60 8.72 13.28
C ALA A 41 0.74 8.30 12.65
N ALA A 42 0.84 7.07 12.13
CA ALA A 42 2.01 6.59 11.41
C ALA A 42 2.31 7.40 10.13
N VAL A 43 1.33 8.14 9.59
CA VAL A 43 1.45 9.00 8.41
C VAL A 43 1.03 10.45 8.69
N GLY A 44 0.99 10.86 9.96
CA GLY A 44 0.59 12.22 10.35
C GLY A 44 -0.94 12.47 10.36
N LEU A 45 -1.76 11.42 10.30
CA LEU A 45 -3.22 11.48 10.45
C LEU A 45 -3.65 11.02 11.84
N ASP A 46 -3.35 11.82 12.86
CA ASP A 46 -3.74 11.53 14.23
C ASP A 46 -5.26 11.39 14.38
N GLY A 47 -5.70 10.28 15.00
CA GLY A 47 -7.13 10.00 15.22
C GLY A 47 -7.85 9.36 14.02
N PHE A 48 -7.15 9.10 12.92
CA PHE A 48 -7.68 8.32 11.81
C PHE A 48 -7.24 6.85 11.89
N THR A 49 -8.02 5.98 11.25
CA THR A 49 -7.72 4.57 11.03
C THR A 49 -7.59 4.31 9.54
N LEU A 50 -6.53 3.60 9.17
CA LEU A 50 -6.20 3.27 7.79
C LEU A 50 -6.32 1.76 7.59
N GLU A 51 -6.92 1.33 6.49
CA GLU A 51 -6.90 -0.08 6.06
C GLU A 51 -5.86 -0.28 4.95
N LEU A 52 -5.02 -1.30 5.10
CA LEU A 52 -4.03 -1.67 4.09
C LEU A 52 -4.70 -2.39 2.91
N THR A 53 -4.69 -1.79 1.73
CA THR A 53 -5.41 -2.32 0.56
C THR A 53 -4.50 -3.02 -0.46
N GLY A 54 -3.22 -2.65 -0.51
CA GLY A 54 -2.28 -3.22 -1.46
C GLY A 54 -0.87 -2.66 -1.30
N GLY A 55 -0.02 -2.95 -2.26
CA GLY A 55 1.35 -2.47 -2.27
C GLY A 55 2.19 -3.12 -3.37
N SER A 56 3.45 -2.74 -3.44
CA SER A 56 4.41 -3.26 -4.41
C SER A 56 5.78 -3.46 -3.76
N ASP A 57 6.56 -4.35 -4.38
CA ASP A 57 7.94 -4.61 -3.96
C ASP A 57 8.97 -3.87 -4.81
N LYS A 58 10.25 -4.03 -4.46
CA LYS A 58 11.40 -3.41 -5.16
C LYS A 58 11.47 -3.70 -6.67
N ALA A 59 10.84 -4.78 -7.14
CA ALA A 59 10.80 -5.13 -8.56
C ALA A 59 9.47 -4.72 -9.23
N GLY A 60 8.63 -3.96 -8.54
CA GLY A 60 7.30 -3.56 -8.99
C GLY A 60 6.27 -4.69 -9.00
N ARG A 61 6.56 -5.83 -8.34
CA ARG A 61 5.57 -6.93 -8.26
C ARG A 61 4.48 -6.54 -7.27
N PRO A 62 3.20 -6.75 -7.60
CA PRO A 62 2.11 -6.42 -6.70
C PRO A 62 2.04 -7.40 -5.53
N MET A 63 1.59 -6.91 -4.39
CA MET A 63 1.15 -7.73 -3.26
C MET A 63 -0.21 -8.37 -3.58
N HIS A 64 -0.42 -9.60 -3.15
CA HIS A 64 -1.64 -10.37 -3.43
C HIS A 64 -2.32 -10.84 -2.13
N PRO A 65 -3.59 -10.47 -1.87
CA PRO A 65 -4.26 -10.72 -0.60
C PRO A 65 -4.44 -12.22 -0.29
N ASP A 66 -4.62 -13.07 -1.29
CA ASP A 66 -4.79 -14.52 -1.07
C ASP A 66 -3.47 -15.29 -0.88
N VAL A 67 -2.31 -14.62 -1.00
CA VAL A 67 -1.01 -15.25 -0.81
C VAL A 67 -0.48 -14.92 0.58
N PRO A 68 -0.33 -15.89 1.51
CA PRO A 68 0.11 -15.59 2.87
C PRO A 68 1.61 -15.29 2.96
N GLY A 69 1.99 -14.50 3.97
CA GLY A 69 3.37 -14.13 4.31
C GLY A 69 3.95 -13.04 3.41
N GLY A 70 5.18 -12.60 3.70
CA GLY A 70 5.83 -11.53 2.94
C GLY A 70 6.66 -11.99 1.74
N ALA A 71 6.77 -13.31 1.52
CA ALA A 71 7.64 -13.88 0.48
C ALA A 71 7.01 -13.84 -0.93
N LEU A 72 7.87 -14.01 -1.93
CA LEU A 72 7.45 -14.16 -3.33
C LEU A 72 6.86 -15.55 -3.58
N LYS A 73 5.80 -15.60 -4.38
CA LYS A 73 5.18 -16.85 -4.81
C LYS A 73 4.74 -16.79 -6.26
N GLU A 74 4.94 -17.89 -6.97
CA GLU A 74 4.35 -18.08 -8.30
C GLU A 74 2.95 -18.66 -8.18
N ILE A 75 1.97 -17.96 -8.76
CA ILE A 75 0.57 -18.39 -8.83
C ILE A 75 0.15 -18.53 -10.29
N LEU A 76 -0.76 -19.46 -10.57
CA LEU A 76 -1.38 -19.58 -11.88
C LEU A 76 -2.59 -18.64 -11.95
N ALA A 77 -2.39 -17.46 -12.50
CA ALA A 77 -3.44 -16.44 -12.64
C ALA A 77 -4.23 -16.61 -13.94
N GLU A 78 -5.51 -16.25 -13.87
CA GLU A 78 -6.44 -16.23 -15.02
C GLU A 78 -6.72 -14.78 -15.45
N ASP A 79 -6.90 -13.89 -14.48
CA ASP A 79 -7.04 -12.44 -14.62
C ASP A 79 -6.72 -11.77 -13.26
N GLY A 80 -6.64 -10.44 -13.20
CA GLY A 80 -6.58 -9.68 -11.96
C GLY A 80 -5.19 -9.20 -11.55
N ILE A 81 -4.87 -9.34 -10.26
CA ILE A 81 -3.68 -8.73 -9.64
C ILE A 81 -2.40 -9.31 -10.26
N GLY A 82 -1.64 -8.46 -10.94
CA GLY A 82 -0.38 -8.82 -11.59
C GLY A 82 -0.54 -9.55 -12.93
N TYR A 83 -1.76 -9.72 -13.44
CA TYR A 83 -1.98 -10.35 -14.75
C TYR A 83 -3.21 -9.82 -15.47
N LYS A 84 -3.01 -9.29 -16.69
CA LYS A 84 -4.08 -8.94 -17.62
C LYS A 84 -4.01 -9.88 -18.84
N PRO A 85 -4.97 -10.80 -19.02
CA PRO A 85 -5.00 -11.75 -20.12
C PRO A 85 -5.23 -11.03 -21.44
N SER A 86 -4.62 -11.55 -22.51
CA SER A 86 -4.81 -10.99 -23.87
C SER A 86 -5.92 -11.67 -24.66
N ARG A 87 -6.44 -12.81 -24.15
CA ARG A 87 -7.50 -13.60 -24.78
C ARG A 87 -8.25 -14.39 -23.70
N ASP A 88 -9.51 -14.68 -23.98
CA ASP A 88 -10.34 -15.53 -23.12
C ASP A 88 -9.72 -16.92 -22.92
N GLY A 89 -9.74 -17.39 -21.67
CA GLY A 89 -9.20 -18.69 -21.27
C GLY A 89 -7.67 -18.76 -21.19
N GLU A 90 -6.96 -17.64 -21.35
CA GLU A 90 -5.52 -17.60 -21.09
C GLU A 90 -5.22 -17.69 -19.59
N ARG A 91 -4.22 -18.48 -19.24
CA ARG A 91 -3.69 -18.56 -17.88
C ARG A 91 -2.19 -18.42 -17.92
N LYS A 92 -1.62 -17.68 -16.97
CA LYS A 92 -0.18 -17.44 -16.89
C LYS A 92 0.31 -17.63 -15.46
N ARG A 93 1.47 -18.28 -15.32
CA ARG A 93 2.21 -18.23 -14.06
C ARG A 93 2.82 -16.86 -13.89
N VAL A 94 2.43 -16.17 -12.83
CA VAL A 94 2.93 -14.85 -12.45
C VAL A 94 3.51 -14.91 -11.06
N THR A 95 4.62 -14.18 -10.84
CA THR A 95 5.22 -14.02 -9.52
C THR A 95 4.59 -12.81 -8.85
N VAL A 96 3.99 -13.05 -7.69
CA VAL A 96 3.41 -12.01 -6.83
C VAL A 96 4.11 -12.03 -5.48
N ARG A 97 4.00 -10.93 -4.74
CA ARG A 97 4.37 -10.90 -3.32
C ARG A 97 3.16 -11.28 -2.48
N GLY A 98 3.41 -11.95 -1.35
CA GLY A 98 2.33 -12.23 -0.40
C GLY A 98 1.78 -10.97 0.27
N ARG A 99 0.75 -11.16 1.07
CA ARG A 99 -0.08 -10.10 1.65
C ARG A 99 0.54 -9.43 2.87
N GLU A 100 1.59 -10.01 3.47
CA GLU A 100 2.25 -9.43 4.64
C GLU A 100 3.28 -8.37 4.20
N VAL A 101 3.25 -7.22 4.85
CA VAL A 101 4.23 -6.14 4.66
C VAL A 101 5.57 -6.56 5.27
N SER A 102 6.64 -6.46 4.49
CA SER A 102 8.00 -6.84 4.86
C SER A 102 9.01 -5.77 4.44
N ASP A 103 10.26 -5.88 4.89
CA ASP A 103 11.40 -5.00 4.50
C ASP A 103 11.67 -4.90 2.98
N GLU A 104 11.04 -5.76 2.20
CA GLU A 104 11.18 -5.81 0.75
C GLU A 104 10.00 -5.13 0.02
N THR A 105 8.96 -4.74 0.77
CA THR A 105 7.89 -3.85 0.30
C THR A 105 8.47 -2.44 0.16
N VAL A 106 8.08 -1.73 -0.90
CA VAL A 106 8.51 -0.33 -1.15
C VAL A 106 7.34 0.62 -1.02
N GLN A 107 6.20 0.26 -1.61
CA GLN A 107 4.99 1.07 -1.55
C GLN A 107 3.88 0.31 -0.84
N ILE A 108 3.13 1.02 0.01
CA ILE A 108 1.93 0.53 0.68
C ILE A 108 0.76 1.41 0.28
N ASN A 109 -0.33 0.82 -0.16
CA ASN A 109 -1.57 1.53 -0.45
C ASN A 109 -2.54 1.36 0.72
N ALA A 110 -2.96 2.47 1.30
CA ALA A 110 -3.88 2.52 2.41
C ALA A 110 -5.10 3.39 2.06
N LYS A 111 -6.24 3.09 2.67
CA LYS A 111 -7.44 3.95 2.58
C LYS A 111 -7.89 4.35 3.98
N VAL A 112 -8.41 5.57 4.11
CA VAL A 112 -9.05 6.02 5.36
C VAL A 112 -10.37 5.24 5.53
N VAL A 113 -10.57 4.62 6.69
CA VAL A 113 -11.79 3.86 7.03
C VAL A 113 -12.57 4.43 8.21
N ALA A 114 -11.90 5.16 9.12
CA ALA A 114 -12.53 5.84 10.23
C ALA A 114 -11.70 7.04 10.68
N GLY A 115 -12.36 8.04 11.26
CA GLY A 115 -11.76 9.26 11.78
C GLY A 115 -12.68 10.47 11.58
N GLU A 116 -12.55 11.48 12.42
CA GLU A 116 -13.27 12.75 12.29
C GLU A 116 -12.25 13.87 12.17
N GLY A 117 -12.18 14.49 10.99
CA GLY A 117 -11.22 15.55 10.68
C GLY A 117 -11.13 15.82 9.19
N ASP A 118 -10.33 16.81 8.82
CA ASP A 118 -10.05 17.16 7.43
C ASP A 118 -8.69 16.55 7.04
N VAL A 119 -8.73 15.51 6.19
CA VAL A 119 -7.53 14.82 5.70
C VAL A 119 -6.68 15.73 4.83
N ALA A 120 -7.31 16.61 4.04
CA ALA A 120 -6.60 17.56 3.19
C ALA A 120 -5.86 18.62 4.03
N ALA A 121 -6.46 19.07 5.13
CA ALA A 121 -5.79 19.99 6.05
C ALA A 121 -4.56 19.36 6.74
N ALA A 122 -4.60 18.04 7.01
CA ALA A 122 -3.50 17.33 7.65
C ALA A 122 -2.29 17.16 6.71
N PHE A 123 -2.52 16.98 5.41
CA PHE A 123 -1.46 16.88 4.42
C PHE A 123 -1.07 18.23 3.79
N GLY A 124 -1.78 19.31 4.11
CA GLY A 124 -1.65 20.58 3.41
C GLY A 124 -2.13 20.47 1.96
N GLU A 125 -2.59 21.57 1.37
CA GLU A 125 -2.82 21.63 -0.07
C GLU A 125 -1.49 21.45 -0.82
N GLY A 126 -1.09 20.21 -1.09
CA GLY A 126 -0.09 19.79 -2.08
C GLY A 126 1.22 20.57 -2.13
N ASP A 127 2.08 20.42 -1.12
CA ASP A 127 3.54 20.32 -1.34
C ASP A 127 3.78 18.79 -1.47
N ASP A 128 4.40 18.21 -2.50
CA ASP A 128 5.61 18.64 -3.18
C ASP A 128 5.48 18.62 -4.71
N GLU A 129 5.61 19.82 -5.28
CA GLU A 129 6.23 20.06 -6.57
C GLU A 129 7.77 19.99 -6.39
N GLU A 130 8.34 18.89 -5.87
CA GLU A 130 9.80 18.67 -5.81
C GLU A 130 10.13 17.17 -6.03
N ALA A 131 10.23 16.79 -7.30
CA ALA A 131 11.19 15.77 -7.73
C ALA A 131 12.12 16.43 -8.76
N ASP A 132 13.18 17.00 -8.20
CA ASP A 132 14.35 17.65 -8.78
C ASP A 132 14.92 16.94 -10.04
N GLU A 133 15.29 17.76 -11.04
CA GLU A 133 16.27 17.61 -12.15
C GLU A 133 16.40 16.29 -12.97
#